data_AF-A0A3D5BE67-F1
#
_entry.id   AF-A0A3D5BE67-F1
#
_cell.length_a   1.000
_cell.length_b   1.000
_cell.length_c   1.000
_cell.angle_alpha   90.00
_cell.angle_beta   90.00
_cell.angle_gamma   90.00
#
_symmetry.space_group_name_H-M   'P 1'
#
loop_
_entity.id
_entity.type
_entity.pdbx_description
1 polymer ?
#
loop_
_entity_poly.entity_id
_entity_poly.type
_entity_poly.pdbx_seq_one_letter_code
_entity_poly.pdbx_strand_id
1 'polypeptide(L)'
;MKLISNPPVETPIPDEPLPILGYANPVVSVDGQTRIFVPVFSVGTDSLIRIEADLTGIDPLGEPFVYPVTLPGNTDTPIVRHARGVPTTDEKYLYTTITNGHVVMQGRLPSGDWKILQDRVNEALKVIEAPFEVSMPTITFHVSTPI
;
A
#
# COMPACT_ATOMS: atom_id res chain seq x y z
N MET A 1 18.68 -19.91 56.96
CA MET A 1 17.82 -19.11 56.06
C MET A 1 18.36 -19.26 54.64
N LYS A 2 17.57 -19.80 53.70
CA LYS A 2 17.94 -19.90 52.28
C LYS A 2 17.41 -18.62 51.60
N LEU A 3 18.30 -17.78 51.07
CA LEU A 3 17.90 -16.69 50.18
C LEU A 3 17.40 -17.31 48.88
N ILE A 4 16.12 -17.11 48.58
CA ILE A 4 15.53 -17.43 47.28
C ILE A 4 15.72 -16.16 46.45
N SER A 5 16.71 -16.14 45.57
CA SER A 5 16.83 -15.07 44.58
C SER A 5 15.86 -15.36 43.43
N ASN A 6 14.92 -14.46 43.18
CA ASN A 6 14.11 -14.54 41.95
C ASN A 6 15.05 -14.44 40.74
N PRO A 7 14.80 -15.22 39.68
CA PRO A 7 15.55 -15.08 38.44
C PRO A 7 15.39 -13.66 37.90
N PRO A 8 16.42 -13.11 37.22
CA PRO A 8 16.32 -11.79 36.61
C PRO A 8 15.16 -11.79 35.61
N VAL A 9 14.31 -10.78 35.69
CA VAL A 9 13.28 -10.53 34.70
C VAL A 9 14.00 -10.18 33.40
N GLU A 10 13.96 -11.08 32.41
CA GLU A 10 14.47 -10.77 31.08
C GLU A 10 13.64 -9.61 30.51
N THR A 11 14.29 -8.49 30.25
CA THR A 11 13.71 -7.40 29.45
C THR A 11 13.35 -7.97 28.09
N PRO A 12 12.12 -7.78 27.59
CA PRO A 12 11.77 -8.17 26.23
C PRO A 12 12.76 -7.52 25.27
N ILE A 13 13.32 -8.32 24.36
CA ILE A 13 14.10 -7.79 23.24
C ILE A 13 13.14 -6.91 22.42
N PRO A 14 13.49 -5.66 22.08
CA PRO A 14 12.68 -4.85 21.19
C PRO A 14 12.50 -5.61 19.87
N ASP A 15 11.26 -5.73 19.39
CA ASP A 15 11.00 -6.31 18.08
C ASP A 15 11.81 -5.57 17.02
N GLU A 16 12.48 -6.33 16.14
CA GLU A 16 13.19 -5.74 15.00
C GLU A 16 12.22 -4.90 14.16
N PRO A 17 12.63 -3.72 13.67
CA PRO A 17 11.76 -2.91 12.83
C PRO A 17 11.40 -3.66 11.55
N LEU A 18 10.15 -3.55 11.11
CA LEU A 18 9.69 -4.16 9.87
C LEU A 18 10.50 -3.63 8.67
N PRO A 19 10.82 -4.50 7.68
CA PRO A 19 11.46 -4.04 6.46
C PRO A 19 10.54 -3.07 5.70
N ILE A 20 11.13 -2.03 5.12
CA ILE A 20 10.42 -1.06 4.26
C ILE A 20 10.67 -1.44 2.81
N LEU A 21 9.60 -1.79 2.08
CA LEU A 21 9.66 -2.21 0.68
C LEU A 21 9.28 -1.07 -0.27
N GLY A 22 10.06 -0.88 -1.32
CA GLY A 22 9.75 0.08 -2.39
C GLY A 22 8.71 -0.43 -3.37
N TYR A 23 8.10 0.47 -4.14
CA TYR A 23 7.30 0.12 -5.32
C TYR A 23 8.14 0.34 -6.59
N ALA A 24 8.32 -0.71 -7.39
CA ALA A 24 8.99 -0.65 -8.68
C ALA A 24 8.03 -1.03 -9.82
N ASN A 25 8.40 -0.65 -11.04
CA ASN A 25 7.69 -0.95 -12.28
C ASN A 25 6.17 -0.67 -12.24
N PRO A 26 5.72 0.47 -11.69
CA PRO A 26 4.30 0.68 -11.53
C PRO A 26 3.61 0.86 -12.89
N VAL A 27 2.49 0.18 -13.07
CA VAL A 27 1.63 0.25 -14.26
C VAL A 27 0.23 0.62 -13.81
N VAL A 28 -0.40 1.58 -14.48
CA VAL A 28 -1.82 1.89 -14.25
C VAL A 28 -2.59 1.64 -15.53
N SER A 29 -3.69 0.90 -15.44
CA SER A 29 -4.67 0.77 -16.50
C SER A 29 -6.03 1.35 -16.06
N VAL A 30 -6.71 1.98 -17.02
CA VAL A 30 -8.03 2.56 -16.84
C VAL A 30 -8.92 1.99 -17.94
N ASP A 31 -9.99 1.30 -17.56
CA ASP A 31 -10.89 0.59 -18.48
C ASP A 31 -10.14 -0.36 -19.44
N GLY A 32 -9.12 -1.05 -18.91
CA GLY A 32 -8.29 -1.99 -19.66
C GLY A 32 -7.20 -1.35 -20.53
N GLN A 33 -7.13 -0.02 -20.60
CA GLN A 33 -6.08 0.68 -21.33
C GLN A 33 -4.93 1.07 -20.40
N THR A 34 -3.75 0.50 -20.64
CA THR A 34 -2.52 0.87 -19.94
C THR A 34 -2.14 2.32 -20.21
N ARG A 35 -1.75 3.04 -19.17
CA ARG A 35 -1.31 4.42 -19.18
C ARG A 35 0.13 4.51 -18.65
N ILE A 36 0.86 5.53 -19.09
CA ILE A 36 2.15 5.87 -18.53
C ILE A 36 1.93 6.21 -17.05
N PHE A 37 2.76 5.64 -16.18
CA PHE A 37 2.66 5.93 -14.76
C PHE A 37 3.07 7.39 -14.49
N VAL A 38 2.12 8.14 -13.93
CA VAL A 38 2.32 9.47 -13.37
C VAL A 38 1.62 9.53 -12.01
N PRO A 39 2.07 10.30 -11.02
CA PRO A 39 1.42 10.32 -9.70
C PRO A 39 -0.01 10.91 -9.70
N VAL A 40 -0.48 11.45 -10.83
CA VAL A 40 -1.79 12.10 -10.96
C VAL A 40 -2.49 11.64 -12.23
N PHE A 41 -3.66 11.03 -12.10
CA PHE A 41 -4.46 10.52 -13.21
C PHE A 41 -5.81 11.22 -13.28
N SER A 42 -6.25 11.59 -14.49
CA SER A 42 -7.63 11.99 -14.75
C SER A 42 -8.41 10.82 -15.34
N VAL A 43 -9.51 10.44 -14.70
CA VAL A 43 -10.30 9.25 -15.06
C VAL A 43 -11.81 9.55 -15.03
N GLY A 44 -12.58 8.73 -15.75
CA GLY A 44 -14.03 8.82 -15.73
C GLY A 44 -14.62 8.32 -14.42
N THR A 45 -15.80 8.84 -14.06
CA THR A 45 -16.62 8.28 -12.98
C THR A 45 -16.89 6.81 -13.25
N ASP A 46 -16.65 5.96 -12.24
CA ASP A 46 -16.83 4.50 -12.28
C ASP A 46 -15.96 3.76 -13.32
N SER A 47 -14.95 4.42 -13.90
CA SER A 47 -13.90 3.73 -14.67
C SER A 47 -13.21 2.67 -13.81
N LEU A 48 -12.96 1.49 -14.39
CA LEU A 48 -12.17 0.46 -13.73
C LEU A 48 -10.71 0.90 -13.70
N ILE A 49 -10.21 1.18 -12.50
CA ILE A 49 -8.81 1.47 -12.26
C ILE A 49 -8.14 0.19 -11.83
N ARG A 50 -6.97 -0.08 -12.41
CA ARG A 50 -6.11 -1.17 -12.01
C ARG A 50 -4.66 -0.67 -11.94
N ILE A 51 -4.01 -0.91 -10.81
CA ILE A 51 -2.63 -0.54 -10.54
C ILE A 51 -1.84 -1.82 -10.28
N GLU A 52 -0.68 -1.93 -10.90
CA GLU A 52 0.25 -3.05 -10.75
C GLU A 52 1.61 -2.47 -10.35
N ALA A 53 2.35 -3.17 -9.50
CA ALA A 53 3.70 -2.82 -9.11
C ALA A 53 4.41 -4.04 -8.51
N ASP A 54 5.74 -3.97 -8.39
CA ASP A 54 6.52 -4.97 -7.67
C ASP A 54 7.05 -4.37 -6.36
N LEU A 55 6.91 -5.10 -5.27
CA LEU A 55 7.54 -4.76 -3.99
C LEU A 55 9.03 -5.08 -4.07
N THR A 56 9.87 -4.08 -3.82
CA THR A 56 11.32 -4.24 -3.87
C THR A 56 11.97 -4.07 -2.50
N GLY A 57 12.88 -4.99 -2.18
CA GLY A 57 13.82 -4.87 -1.08
C GLY A 57 15.21 -4.51 -1.58
N ILE A 58 16.14 -4.34 -0.64
CA ILE A 58 17.57 -4.16 -0.91
C ILE A 58 18.31 -5.36 -0.32
N ASP A 59 19.15 -6.02 -1.10
CA ASP A 59 19.94 -7.16 -0.65
C ASP A 59 21.18 -6.71 0.17
N PRO A 60 21.96 -7.63 0.78
CA PRO A 60 23.15 -7.27 1.55
C PRO A 60 24.25 -6.55 0.77
N LEU A 61 24.19 -6.55 -0.57
CA LEU A 61 25.13 -5.89 -1.46
C LEU A 61 24.62 -4.51 -1.92
N GLY A 62 23.39 -4.15 -1.58
CA GLY A 62 22.76 -2.89 -1.96
C GLY A 62 21.93 -2.96 -3.24
N GLU A 63 21.75 -4.15 -3.83
CA GLU A 63 21.04 -4.31 -5.09
C GLU A 63 19.53 -4.48 -4.87
N PRO A 64 18.68 -3.83 -5.69
CA PRO A 64 17.24 -3.98 -5.59
C PRO A 64 16.81 -5.37 -6.10
N PHE A 65 15.90 -6.01 -5.37
CA PHE A 65 15.28 -7.27 -5.79
C PHE A 65 13.79 -7.28 -5.48
N VAL A 66 13.00 -8.08 -6.22
CA VAL A 66 11.57 -8.27 -5.91
C VAL A 66 11.46 -9.10 -4.64
N TYR A 67 10.87 -8.53 -3.60
CA TYR A 67 10.74 -9.16 -2.30
C TYR A 67 9.65 -10.24 -2.34
N PRO A 68 9.97 -11.54 -2.16
CA PRO A 68 9.04 -12.64 -2.42
C PRO A 68 8.06 -12.82 -1.25
N VAL A 69 7.11 -11.91 -1.12
CA VAL A 69 6.04 -11.95 -0.11
C VAL A 69 4.69 -12.23 -0.75
N THR A 70 3.88 -13.04 -0.07
CA THR A 70 2.49 -13.29 -0.42
C THR A 70 1.64 -13.08 0.82
N LEU A 71 0.63 -12.20 0.72
CA LEU A 71 -0.33 -12.00 1.81
C LEU A 71 -1.52 -12.95 1.62
N PRO A 72 -2.09 -13.49 2.71
CA PRO A 72 -3.23 -14.39 2.63
C PRO A 72 -4.48 -13.63 2.16
N GLY A 73 -5.11 -14.11 1.09
CA GLY A 73 -6.38 -13.59 0.60
C GLY A 73 -6.29 -12.22 -0.08
N ASN A 74 -7.43 -11.54 -0.14
CA ASN A 74 -7.55 -10.23 -0.74
C ASN A 74 -7.42 -9.19 0.37
N THR A 75 -6.39 -8.37 0.26
CA THR A 75 -6.19 -7.18 1.09
C THR A 75 -6.94 -6.00 0.49
N ASP A 76 -7.33 -5.03 1.31
CA ASP A 76 -8.03 -3.85 0.85
C ASP A 76 -7.09 -2.64 0.98
N THR A 77 -6.74 -2.01 -0.15
CA THR A 77 -5.93 -0.80 -0.15
C THR A 77 -6.83 0.42 0.04
N PRO A 78 -6.70 1.19 1.14
CA PRO A 78 -7.50 2.37 1.36
C PRO A 78 -7.17 3.47 0.34
N ILE A 79 -8.21 4.15 -0.14
CA ILE A 79 -8.12 5.34 -0.96
C ILE A 79 -9.03 6.43 -0.38
N VAL A 80 -8.43 7.58 -0.09
CA VAL A 80 -9.05 8.64 0.71
C VAL A 80 -9.47 9.79 -0.21
N ARG A 81 -10.73 10.21 -0.09
CA ARG A 81 -11.21 11.36 -0.83
C ARG A 81 -10.62 12.64 -0.27
N HIS A 82 -10.35 13.58 -1.16
CA HIS A 82 -9.89 14.92 -0.81
C HIS A 82 -10.85 15.96 -1.39
N ALA A 83 -11.02 17.05 -0.66
CA ALA A 83 -11.71 18.24 -1.12
C ALA A 83 -10.81 19.44 -0.86
N ARG A 84 -10.47 20.19 -1.93
CA ARG A 84 -9.58 21.36 -1.84
C ARG A 84 -8.23 21.05 -1.18
N GLY A 85 -7.68 19.86 -1.44
CA GLY A 85 -6.40 19.42 -0.91
C GLY A 85 -6.42 18.84 0.51
N VAL A 86 -7.57 18.85 1.19
CA VAL A 86 -7.73 18.31 2.56
C VAL A 86 -8.44 16.96 2.49
N PRO A 87 -8.00 15.92 3.23
CA PRO A 87 -8.72 14.65 3.30
C PRO A 87 -10.12 14.86 3.88
N THR A 88 -11.11 14.18 3.31
CA THR A 88 -12.46 14.09 3.88
C THR A 88 -12.58 12.83 4.73
N THR A 89 -13.75 12.58 5.30
CA THR A 89 -14.07 11.33 6.00
C THR A 89 -14.43 10.19 5.04
N ASP A 90 -14.47 10.44 3.73
CA ASP A 90 -14.84 9.44 2.74
C ASP A 90 -13.61 8.59 2.39
N GLU A 91 -13.67 7.31 2.74
CA GLU A 91 -12.68 6.30 2.36
C GLU A 91 -13.35 5.22 1.50
N LYS A 92 -12.62 4.72 0.51
CA LYS A 92 -12.97 3.54 -0.29
C LYS A 92 -11.80 2.56 -0.23
N TYR A 93 -12.03 1.36 -0.73
CA TYR A 93 -11.02 0.32 -0.76
C TYR A 93 -10.88 -0.22 -2.17
N LEU A 94 -9.64 -0.32 -2.63
CA LEU A 94 -9.28 -1.05 -3.83
C LEU A 94 -8.95 -2.48 -3.42
N TYR A 95 -9.60 -3.43 -4.09
CA TYR A 95 -9.28 -4.83 -3.96
C TYR A 95 -7.82 -5.05 -4.32
N THR A 96 -7.06 -5.67 -3.42
CA THR A 96 -5.60 -5.78 -3.53
C THR A 96 -5.12 -7.19 -3.28
N THR A 97 -4.32 -7.73 -4.21
CA THR A 97 -3.61 -9.00 -4.02
C THR A 97 -2.12 -8.78 -4.10
N ILE A 98 -1.37 -9.44 -3.21
CA ILE A 98 0.09 -9.44 -3.21
C ILE A 98 0.54 -10.89 -3.32
N THR A 99 1.11 -11.26 -4.47
CA THR A 99 1.59 -12.63 -4.75
C THR A 99 3.03 -12.57 -5.21
N ASN A 100 3.93 -13.21 -4.46
CA ASN A 100 5.36 -13.25 -4.77
C ASN A 100 5.96 -11.85 -5.06
N GLY A 101 5.61 -10.87 -4.23
CA GLY A 101 6.05 -9.47 -4.37
C GLY A 101 5.29 -8.67 -5.43
N HIS A 102 4.47 -9.29 -6.27
CA HIS A 102 3.68 -8.58 -7.27
C HIS A 102 2.36 -8.08 -6.66
N VAL A 103 2.15 -6.76 -6.68
CA VAL A 103 0.99 -6.06 -6.15
C VAL A 103 0.01 -5.75 -7.28
N VAL A 104 -1.25 -6.04 -7.03
CA VAL A 104 -2.36 -5.80 -7.93
C VAL A 104 -3.45 -5.12 -7.14
N MET A 105 -3.70 -3.83 -7.39
CA MET A 105 -4.81 -3.07 -6.80
C MET A 105 -5.85 -2.78 -7.87
N GLN A 106 -7.14 -2.93 -7.58
CA GLN A 106 -8.20 -2.62 -8.54
C GLN A 106 -9.50 -2.14 -7.88
N GLY A 107 -10.23 -1.27 -8.57
CA GLY A 107 -11.52 -0.79 -8.10
C GLY A 107 -12.13 0.28 -9.00
N ARG A 108 -13.25 0.84 -8.53
CA ARG A 108 -13.97 1.94 -9.17
C ARG A 108 -14.16 3.06 -8.18
N LEU A 109 -14.12 4.28 -8.68
CA LEU A 109 -14.25 5.48 -7.86
C LEU A 109 -15.40 6.35 -8.38
N PRO A 110 -16.24 6.89 -7.48
CA PRO A 110 -17.18 7.93 -7.85
C PRO A 110 -16.45 9.26 -8.05
N SER A 111 -17.16 10.29 -8.53
CA SER A 111 -16.57 11.60 -8.79
C SER A 111 -15.91 12.24 -7.56
N GLY A 112 -14.83 12.98 -7.82
CA GLY A 112 -14.03 13.68 -6.82
C GLY A 112 -12.54 13.41 -6.94
N ASP A 113 -11.78 14.00 -6.02
CA ASP A 113 -10.34 13.77 -5.93
C ASP A 113 -10.08 12.65 -4.92
N TRP A 114 -9.33 11.64 -5.31
CA TRP A 114 -9.04 10.47 -4.49
C TRP A 114 -7.54 10.22 -4.42
N LYS A 115 -7.03 9.81 -3.26
CA LYS A 115 -5.59 9.59 -3.08
C LYS A 115 -5.30 8.30 -2.33
N ILE A 116 -4.36 7.52 -2.87
CA ILE A 116 -3.71 6.43 -2.13
C ILE A 116 -2.52 7.04 -1.41
N LEU A 117 -2.52 6.96 -0.07
CA LEU A 117 -1.53 7.57 0.79
C LEU A 117 -0.70 6.47 1.47
N GLN A 118 0.63 6.58 1.41
CA GLN A 118 1.54 5.60 2.01
C GLN A 118 1.20 5.28 3.47
N ASP A 119 1.02 6.31 4.31
CA ASP A 119 0.76 6.12 5.74
C ASP A 119 -0.53 5.32 5.97
N ARG A 120 -1.59 5.58 5.19
CA ARG A 120 -2.85 4.83 5.27
C ARG A 120 -2.69 3.39 4.77
N VAL A 121 -1.88 3.15 3.74
CA VAL A 121 -1.55 1.79 3.30
C VAL A 121 -0.80 1.04 4.40
N ASN A 122 0.20 1.67 5.03
CA ASN A 122 0.95 1.07 6.13
C ASN A 122 0.08 0.81 7.37
N GLU A 123 -0.88 1.68 7.68
CA GLU A 123 -1.87 1.43 8.73
C GLU A 123 -2.77 0.22 8.40
N ALA A 124 -3.23 0.08 7.17
CA ALA A 124 -4.01 -1.09 6.73
C ALA A 124 -3.19 -2.38 6.77
N LEU A 125 -1.92 -2.33 6.35
CA LEU A 125 -0.98 -3.46 6.42
C LEU A 125 -0.72 -3.90 7.87
N LYS A 126 -0.64 -2.97 8.81
CA LYS A 126 -0.50 -3.27 10.25
C LYS A 126 -1.70 -4.03 10.81
N VAL A 127 -2.91 -3.67 10.40
CA VAL A 127 -4.15 -4.33 10.86
C VAL A 127 -4.18 -5.82 10.48
N ILE A 128 -3.55 -6.18 9.36
CA ILE A 128 -3.45 -7.57 8.89
C ILE A 128 -2.12 -8.23 9.25
N GLU A 129 -1.35 -7.63 10.15
CA GLU A 129 -0.05 -8.13 10.62
C GLU A 129 0.94 -8.42 9.47
N ALA A 130 0.94 -7.58 8.43
CA ALA A 130 1.88 -7.73 7.33
C ALA A 130 3.33 -7.61 7.84
N PRO A 131 4.25 -8.47 7.39
CA PRO A 131 5.62 -8.52 7.90
C PRO A 131 6.52 -7.44 7.26
N PHE A 132 5.94 -6.34 6.77
CA PHE A 132 6.64 -5.26 6.09
C PHE A 132 5.82 -3.96 6.12
N GLU A 133 6.51 -2.84 5.91
CA GLU A 133 5.91 -1.57 5.51
C GLU A 133 6.27 -1.26 4.06
N VAL A 134 5.56 -0.32 3.44
CA VAL A 134 5.84 0.13 2.08
C VAL A 134 6.30 1.58 2.03
N SER A 135 7.14 1.88 1.05
CA SER A 135 7.52 3.22 0.62
C SER A 135 7.03 3.41 -0.81
N MET A 136 6.05 4.30 -0.99
CA MET A 136 5.42 4.53 -2.29
C MET A 136 5.00 5.99 -2.47
N PRO A 137 5.04 6.52 -3.71
CA PRO A 137 4.51 7.86 -3.96
C PRO A 137 3.01 7.91 -3.69
N THR A 138 2.52 9.09 -3.32
CA THR A 138 1.07 9.35 -3.32
C THR A 138 0.54 9.25 -4.74
N ILE A 139 -0.50 8.45 -4.94
CA ILE A 139 -1.19 8.32 -6.23
C ILE A 139 -2.52 9.05 -6.14
N THR A 140 -2.74 10.01 -7.04
CA THR A 140 -3.94 10.85 -7.08
C THR A 140 -4.79 10.52 -8.29
N PHE A 141 -6.10 10.41 -8.10
CA PHE A 141 -7.10 10.27 -9.14
C PHE A 141 -8.06 11.45 -9.10
N HIS A 142 -8.10 12.22 -10.18
CA HIS A 142 -9.14 13.20 -10.46
C HIS A 142 -10.24 12.49 -11.24
N VAL A 143 -11.35 12.21 -10.56
CA VAL A 143 -12.47 11.47 -11.11
C VAL A 143 -13.57 12.44 -11.48
N SER A 144 -13.87 12.56 -12.77
CA SER A 144 -14.93 13.43 -13.28
C SER A 144 -15.89 12.66 -14.17
N THR A 145 -17.15 13.08 -14.20
CA THR A 145 -18.09 12.59 -15.21
C THR A 145 -17.69 13.22 -16.54
N PRO A 146 -17.55 12.46 -17.64
CA PRO A 146 -17.35 13.04 -18.97
C PRO A 146 -18.46 14.07 -19.23
N ILE A 147 -18.06 15.27 -19.67
CA ILE A 147 -18.98 16.33 -20.08
C ILE A 147 -19.60 15.96 -21.43
#